data_AF-A0A0C1IM00-F1
#
_entry.id   AF-A0A0C1IM00-F1
#
_cell.length_a   1.000
_cell.length_b   1.000
_cell.length_c   1.000
_cell.angle_alpha   90.00
_cell.angle_beta   90.00
_cell.angle_gamma   90.00
#
_symmetry.space_group_name_H-M   'P 1'
#
loop_
_entity.id
_entity.type
_entity.pdbx_description
1 polymer ?
#
loop_
_entity_poly.entity_id
_entity_poly.type
_entity_poly.pdbx_seq_one_letter_code
_entity_poly.pdbx_strand_id
1 'polypeptide(L)' 'MRVERTIFEVTFSTTAIGKRKHLILADDWQAAQVRLKRAYPSQDINLHDMREQIWIYDTGSSRRPFRGKPRSKK' A
#
# COMPACT_ATOMS: atom_id res chain seq x y z
N MET A 1 19.14 -8.88 -0.89
CA MET A 1 18.43 -8.91 -2.20
C MET A 1 17.51 -7.70 -2.20
N ARG A 2 17.57 -6.84 -3.22
CA ARG A 2 16.70 -5.67 -3.30
C ARG A 2 15.43 -6.07 -4.05
N VAL A 3 14.27 -5.77 -3.50
CA VAL A 3 12.97 -5.98 -4.14
C VAL A 3 12.36 -4.61 -4.40
N GLU A 4 12.16 -4.30 -5.66
CA GLU A 4 11.49 -3.08 -6.11
C GLU A 4 10.00 -3.37 -6.31
N ARG A 5 9.15 -2.46 -5.86
CA ARG A 5 7.69 -2.57 -6.01
C ARG A 5 7.09 -1.23 -6.40
N THR A 6 6.24 -1.24 -7.41
CA THR A 6 5.45 -0.09 -7.83
C THR A 6 4.17 -0.01 -7.00
N ILE A 7 3.94 1.14 -6.38
CA ILE A 7 2.77 1.44 -5.56
C ILE A 7 2.12 2.70 -6.12
N PHE A 8 0.81 2.67 -6.29
CA PHE A 8 0.03 3.84 -6.66
C PHE A 8 -0.64 4.42 -5.42
N GLU A 9 -0.31 5.67 -5.12
CA GLU A 9 -1.03 6.47 -4.14
C GLU A 9 -2.23 7.12 -4.82
N VAL A 10 -3.42 6.75 -4.38
CA VAL A 10 -4.68 7.17 -4.99
C VAL A 10 -5.48 7.99 -3.99
N THR A 11 -5.86 9.20 -4.38
CA THR A 11 -6.82 10.02 -3.65
C THR A 11 -8.14 10.01 -4.40
N PHE A 12 -9.19 9.50 -3.78
CA PHE A 12 -10.52 9.38 -4.38
C PHE A 12 -11.59 9.74 -3.35
N SER A 13 -12.84 9.87 -3.80
CA SER A 13 -13.98 9.98 -2.91
C SER A 13 -15.13 9.10 -3.37
N THR A 14 -15.93 8.64 -2.43
CA THR A 14 -17.23 8.01 -2.73
C THR A 14 -18.31 8.65 -1.87
N THR A 15 -19.57 8.42 -2.24
CA THR A 15 -20.75 8.91 -1.51
C THR A 15 -20.76 8.47 -0.05
N ALA A 16 -20.22 7.29 0.26
CA ALA A 16 -20.27 6.70 1.60
C ALA A 16 -19.12 7.14 2.52
N ILE A 17 -17.91 7.34 1.99
CA ILE A 17 -16.71 7.55 2.82
C ILE A 17 -16.07 8.94 2.66
N GLY A 18 -16.58 9.76 1.73
CA GLY A 18 -15.97 11.05 1.41
C GLY A 18 -14.57 10.88 0.81
N LYS A 19 -13.73 11.91 0.93
CA LYS A 19 -12.38 11.93 0.34
C LYS A 19 -11.40 11.09 1.16
N ARG A 20 -10.73 10.14 0.51
CA ARG A 20 -9.79 9.19 1.11
C ARG A 20 -8.55 9.00 0.26
N LYS A 21 -7.42 8.76 0.92
CA LYS A 21 -6.16 8.34 0.30
C LYS A 21 -5.95 6.83 0.51
N HIS A 22 -5.49 6.13 -0.51
CA HIS A 22 -5.31 4.67 -0.51
C HIS A 22 -4.08 4.28 -1.31
N LEU A 23 -3.36 3.26 -0.84
CA LEU A 23 -2.14 2.76 -1.48
C LEU A 23 -2.43 1.43 -2.16
N ILE A 24 -2.14 1.34 -3.44
CA ILE A 24 -2.41 0.16 -4.26
C ILE A 24 -1.11 -0.35 -4.83
N LEU A 25 -0.71 -1.55 -4.42
CA LEU A 25 0.34 -2.29 -5.11
C LEU A 25 -0.21 -2.73 -6.47
N ALA A 26 0.43 -2.34 -7.58
CA ALA A 26 0.03 -2.73 -8.92
C ALA A 26 1.20 -2.56 -9.90
N ASP A 27 1.15 -3.31 -11.00
CA ASP A 27 2.20 -3.28 -12.02
C ASP A 27 2.08 -2.05 -12.92
N ASP A 28 0.85 -1.61 -13.19
CA ASP A 28 0.53 -0.43 -13.99
C ASP A 28 -0.72 0.30 -13.48
N TRP A 29 -1.01 1.42 -14.12
CA TRP A 29 -2.13 2.29 -13.79
C TRP A 29 -3.49 1.60 -13.95
N GLN A 30 -3.67 0.77 -14.99
CA GLN A 30 -4.93 0.08 -15.26
C GLN A 30 -5.20 -1.01 -14.21
N ALA A 31 -4.17 -1.77 -13.83
CA ALA A 31 -4.23 -2.73 -12.75
C ALA A 31 -4.56 -2.06 -11.42
N ALA A 32 -4.01 -0.86 -11.15
CA ALA A 32 -4.33 -0.10 -9.95
C ALA A 32 -5.80 0.37 -9.92
N GLN A 33 -6.33 0.84 -11.05
CA GLN A 33 -7.76 1.20 -11.16
C GLN A 33 -8.69 0.00 -10.96
N VAL A 34 -8.36 -1.16 -11.54
CA VAL A 34 -9.14 -2.39 -11.36
C VAL A 34 -9.14 -2.81 -9.90
N ARG A 35 -7.98 -2.74 -9.22
CA ARG A 35 -7.87 -3.03 -7.78
C ARG A 35 -8.67 -2.04 -6.93
N LEU A 36 -8.66 -0.75 -7.27
CA LEU A 36 -9.45 0.27 -6.58
C LEU A 36 -10.96 -0.03 -6.69
N LYS A 37 -11.45 -0.31 -7.90
CA LYS A 37 -12.86 -0.67 -8.13
C LYS A 37 -13.27 -1.95 -7.39
N ARG A 38 -12.36 -2.93 -7.31
CA ARG A 38 -12.60 -4.17 -6.54
C ARG A 38 -12.63 -3.94 -5.03
N ALA A 39 -11.86 -2.99 -4.51
CA ALA A 39 -11.83 -2.65 -3.09
C ALA A 39 -13.10 -1.91 -2.63
N TYR A 40 -13.73 -1.16 -3.55
CA TYR A 40 -14.96 -0.40 -3.30
C TYR A 40 -16.05 -0.82 -4.30
N PRO A 41 -16.54 -2.07 -4.21
CA PRO A 41 -17.58 -2.55 -5.10
C PRO A 41 -18.87 -1.74 -4.86
N SER A 42 -19.60 -1.47 -5.94
CA SER A 42 -20.89 -0.77 -5.91
C SER A 42 -20.84 0.67 -5.38
N GLN A 43 -19.65 1.28 -5.29
CA GLN A 43 -19.51 2.70 -5.01
C GLN A 43 -19.09 3.46 -6.26
N ASP A 44 -19.70 4.62 -6.47
CA ASP A 44 -19.22 5.56 -7.48
C ASP A 44 -17.95 6.23 -6.97
N ILE A 45 -16.84 5.95 -7.65
CA ILE A 45 -15.51 6.43 -7.29
C ILE A 45 -15.22 7.69 -8.10
N ASN A 46 -15.12 8.83 -7.42
CA ASN A 46 -14.59 10.04 -8.02
C ASN A 46 -13.08 10.14 -7.72
N LEU A 47 -12.26 9.95 -8.75
CA LEU A 47 -10.80 10.00 -8.65
C LEU A 47 -10.32 11.45 -8.66
N HIS A 48 -9.60 11.88 -7.62
CA HIS A 48 -9.03 13.23 -7.53
C HIS A 48 -7.59 13.29 -8.00
N ASP A 49 -6.79 12.33 -7.54
CA ASP A 49 -5.35 12.30 -7.82
C ASP A 49 -4.84 10.86 -7.76
N MET A 50 -3.81 10.56 -8.55
CA MET A 50 -3.18 9.25 -8.58
C MET A 50 -1.72 9.39 -8.98
N ARG A 51 -0.83 8.96 -8.08
CA ARG A 51 0.61 9.10 -8.24
C ARG A 51 1.31 7.75 -8.11
N GLU A 52 2.20 7.47 -9.06
CA GLU A 52 3.10 6.32 -9.00
C GLU A 52 4.27 6.58 -8.04
N GLN A 53 4.61 5.56 -7.25
CA GLN A 53 5.74 5.55 -6.32
C GLN A 53 6.48 4.22 -6.41
N ILE A 54 7.79 4.27 -6.57
CA ILE A 54 8.65 3.09 -6.55
C ILE A 54 9.20 2.92 -5.14
N TRP A 55 8.84 1.82 -4.49
CA TRP A 55 9.31 1.47 -3.15
C TRP A 55 10.37 0.37 -3.26
N ILE A 56 11.55 0.64 -2.72
CA ILE A 56 12.68 -0.29 -2.73
C ILE A 56 12.84 -0.85 -1.31
N TYR A 57 12.69 -2.16 -1.17
CA TYR A 57 12.90 -2.87 0.09
C TYR A 57 14.18 -3.70 0.03
N ASP A 58 15.05 -3.54 1.01
CA ASP A 58 16.20 -4.43 1.18
C ASP A 58 15.82 -5.63 2.04
N THR A 59 15.66 -6.79 1.42
CA THR A 59 15.42 -8.05 2.13
C THR A 59 16.73 -8.66 2.67
N GLY A 60 17.87 -8.00 2.44
CA GLY A 60 19.20 -8.39 2.92
C GLY A 60 19.49 -8.04 4.38
N SER A 61 18.63 -7.27 5.06
CA SER A 61 18.76 -7.10 6.51
C SER A 61 18.34 -8.38 7.20
N SER A 62 19.36 -9.17 7.55
CA SER A 62 19.27 -10.34 8.43
C SER A 62 18.15 -10.17 9.45
N ARG A 63 17.12 -11.00 9.35
CA ARG A 63 16.33 -11.42 10.50
C ARG A 63 17.30 -12.09 11.47
N ARG A 64 18.11 -11.32 12.19
CA ARG A 64 18.64 -11.80 13.46
C ARG A 64 17.39 -12.02 14.30
N PRO A 65 17.05 -13.26 14.70
CA PRO A 65 15.99 -13.43 15.65
C PRO A 65 16.34 -12.55 16.84
N PHE A 66 15.42 -11.66 17.24
CA PHE A 66 15.59 -10.84 18.42
C PHE A 66 15.59 -11.79 19.62
N ARG A 67 16.75 -12.39 19.91
CA ARG A 67 16.99 -13.28 21.05
C ARG A 67 17.27 -12.43 22.28
N GLY A 68 16.53 -11.34 22.46
CA GLY A 68 16.45 -10.63 23.71
C GLY A 68 15.56 -11.45 24.63
N LYS A 69 16.17 -12.31 25.47
CA LYS A 69 15.44 -12.86 26.62
C LYS A 69 14.79 -11.67 27.36
N PRO A 70 13.51 -11.73 27.74
CA PRO A 70 12.95 -10.71 28.60
C PRO A 70 13.78 -10.70 29.88
N ARG A 71 14.47 -9.58 30.16
CA ARG A 71 15.05 -9.36 31.49
C ARG A 71 13.87 -9.23 32.45
N SER A 72 13.55 -10.32 33.14
CA SER A 72 12.75 -10.27 34.35
C SER A 72 13.48 -9.34 35.32
N LYS A 73 12.89 -8.16 35.55
CA LYS A 73 13.33 -7.27 36.63
C LYS A 73 12.99 -7.98 37.94
N LYS A 74 14.01 -8.27 38.73
CA LYS A 74 13.91 -8.64 40.14
C LYS A 74 14.15 -7.41 40.98
#